data_AF-A0A448MKN8-F1
#
_entry.id   AF-A0A448MKN8-F1
#
_cell.length_a   1.000
_cell.length_b   1.000
_cell.length_c   1.000
_cell.angle_alpha   90.00
_cell.angle_beta   90.00
_cell.angle_gamma   90.00
#
_symmetry.space_group_name_H-M   'P 1'
#
loop_
_entity.id
_entity.type
_entity.pdbx_description
1 polymer ?
#
loop_
_entity_poly.entity_id
_entity_poly.type
_entity_poly.pdbx_seq_one_letter_code
_entity_poly.pdbx_strand_id
1 'polypeptide(L)' 'MRSTLKALTKFSGSGKGITLSFDADLLNTRIHWDSINDELLIKGLPPNLKDQLQKALKSNN' A
#
# COMPACT_ATOMS: atom_id res chain seq x y z
N MET A 1 22.86 16.05 21.09
CA MET A 1 22.12 15.85 19.84
C MET A 1 21.60 14.42 19.84
N ARG A 2 20.30 14.22 20.04
CA ARG A 2 19.66 12.89 20.01
C ARG A 2 18.77 12.87 18.79
N SER A 3 19.32 12.46 17.66
CA SER A 3 18.53 12.12 16.48
C SER A 3 17.74 10.87 16.84
N THR A 4 16.58 11.05 17.49
CA THR A 4 15.62 9.97 17.69
C THR A 4 15.21 9.57 16.29
N LEU A 5 15.82 8.52 15.77
CA LEU A 5 15.38 7.80 14.58
C LEU A 5 13.93 7.43 14.88
N LYS A 6 13.00 8.30 14.46
CA LYS A 6 11.57 8.04 14.49
C LYS A 6 11.44 6.85 13.57
N ALA A 7 11.42 5.65 14.16
CA ALA A 7 11.46 4.42 13.42
C ALA A 7 10.29 4.49 12.45
N LEU A 8 10.59 4.66 11.16
CA LEU A 8 9.63 4.57 10.07
C LEU A 8 9.18 3.12 10.09
N THR A 9 8.18 2.81 10.93
CA THR A 9 7.58 1.49 11.00
C THR A 9 7.02 1.25 9.61
N LYS A 10 7.70 0.45 8.80
CA LYS A 10 7.19 0.04 7.49
C LYS A 10 6.45 -1.27 7.68
N PHE A 11 5.25 -1.33 7.11
CA PHE A 11 4.54 -2.57 6.93
C PHE A 11 4.98 -3.18 5.60
N SER A 12 5.37 -4.45 5.62
CA SER A 12 5.72 -5.21 4.44
C SER A 12 5.19 -6.63 4.60
N GLY A 13 4.46 -7.11 3.59
CA GLY A 13 3.87 -8.44 3.59
C GLY A 13 3.84 -9.02 2.18
N SER A 14 4.05 -10.33 2.08
CA SER A 14 3.97 -11.07 0.83
C SER A 14 3.05 -12.28 1.01
N GLY A 15 2.09 -12.46 0.11
CA GLY A 15 1.14 -13.57 0.15
C GLY A 15 0.36 -13.74 -1.15
N LYS A 16 0.03 -14.98 -1.52
CA LYS A 16 -0.77 -15.34 -2.71
C LYS A 16 -0.30 -14.67 -4.02
N GLY A 17 1.02 -14.44 -4.17
CA GLY A 17 1.61 -13.80 -5.36
C GLY A 17 1.61 -12.26 -5.33
N ILE A 18 1.21 -11.65 -4.21
CA ILE A 18 1.20 -10.20 -4.01
C ILE A 18 2.23 -9.84 -2.95
N THR A 19 3.09 -8.86 -3.25
CA THR A 19 3.98 -8.23 -2.28
C THR A 19 3.58 -6.78 -2.12
N LEU A 20 3.32 -6.36 -0.88
CA LEU A 20 2.95 -4.99 -0.56
C LEU A 20 3.89 -4.44 0.51
N SER A 21 4.27 -3.17 0.37
CA SER A 21 5.09 -2.48 1.37
C SER A 21 4.71 -1.00 1.43
N PHE A 22 4.51 -0.47 2.64
CA PHE A 22 4.10 0.92 2.88
C PHE A 22 4.55 1.42 4.25
N ASP A 23 4.64 2.75 4.40
CA ASP A 23 4.97 3.40 5.68
C ASP A 23 3.76 3.41 6.62
N ALA A 24 3.98 3.16 7.92
CA ALA A 24 2.91 3.11 8.92
C ALA A 24 2.15 4.44 9.06
N ASP A 25 2.77 5.59 8.78
CA ASP A 25 2.08 6.88 8.71
C ASP A 25 0.95 6.91 7.67
N LEU A 26 1.00 6.03 6.66
CA LEU A 26 -0.05 5.88 5.66
C LEU A 26 -1.23 5.04 6.17
N LEU A 27 -1.03 4.23 7.21
CA LEU A 27 -2.09 3.48 7.85
C LEU A 27 -3.07 4.46 8.50
N ASN A 28 -4.37 4.23 8.30
CA ASN A 28 -5.48 5.09 8.72
C ASN A 28 -5.59 6.45 8.00
N THR A 29 -4.61 6.86 7.19
CA THR A 29 -4.66 8.10 6.39
C THR A 29 -4.97 7.84 4.92
N ARG A 30 -4.23 6.91 4.29
CA ARG A 30 -4.46 6.46 2.91
C ARG A 30 -4.81 4.99 2.85
N ILE A 31 -4.25 4.20 3.75
CA ILE A 31 -4.41 2.75 3.79
C ILE A 31 -5.30 2.42 4.97
N HIS A 32 -6.51 1.95 4.69
CA HIS A 32 -7.43 1.47 5.69
C HIS A 32 -7.42 -0.05 5.67
N TRP A 33 -7.16 -0.64 6.82
CA TRP A 33 -7.25 -2.08 6.99
C TRP A 33 -8.58 -2.39 7.68
N ASP A 34 -9.33 -3.32 7.10
CA ASP A 34 -10.54 -3.90 7.68
C ASP A 34 -10.20 -5.31 8.19
N SER A 35 -10.18 -5.47 9.50
CA SER A 35 -9.88 -6.75 10.16
C SER A 35 -11.01 -7.77 10.10
N ILE A 36 -12.24 -7.33 9.77
CA ILE A 36 -13.43 -8.19 9.72
C ILE A 36 -13.46 -8.96 8.41
N ASN A 37 -13.17 -8.26 7.31
CA ASN A 37 -13.19 -8.82 5.96
C ASN A 37 -11.80 -9.27 5.47
N ASP A 38 -10.74 -9.01 6.25
CA ASP A 38 -9.35 -9.19 5.85
C ASP A 38 -9.02 -8.39 4.57
N GLU A 39 -9.48 -7.15 4.52
CA GLU A 39 -9.38 -6.28 3.34
C GLU A 39 -8.49 -5.08 3.61
N LEU A 40 -7.74 -4.65 2.58
CA LEU A 40 -6.92 -3.46 2.63
C LEU A 40 -7.38 -2.47 1.56
N LEU A 41 -7.97 -1.37 1.99
CA LEU A 41 -8.44 -0.30 1.12
C LEU A 41 -7.37 0.78 1.00
N ILE A 42 -6.82 0.96 -0.20
CA ILE A 42 -5.85 2.02 -0.50
C ILE A 42 -6.56 3.19 -1.19
N LYS A 43 -6.78 4.28 -0.46
CA LYS A 43 -7.30 5.54 -1.01
C LYS A 43 -6.17 6.36 -1.62
N GLY A 44 -6.30 6.68 -2.91
CA GLY A 44 -5.29 7.42 -3.66
C GLY A 44 -4.13 6.52 -4.11
N LEU A 45 -4.44 5.56 -4.99
CA LEU A 45 -3.46 4.68 -5.61
C LEU A 45 -2.30 5.51 -6.21
N PRO A 46 -1.03 5.11 -6.00
CA PRO A 46 0.11 5.80 -6.60
C PRO A 46 -0.11 5.94 -8.11
N PRO A 47 0.19 7.11 -8.72
CA PRO A 47 -0.04 7.32 -10.15
C PRO A 47 0.66 6.27 -11.02
N ASN A 48 1.83 5.79 -10.59
CA ASN A 48 2.53 4.70 -11.25
C ASN A 48 1.74 3.38 -11.24
N LEU A 49 1.15 3.02 -10.10
CA LEU A 49 0.35 1.80 -9.97
C LEU A 49 -0.98 1.94 -10.71
N LYS A 50 -1.60 3.13 -10.66
CA LYS A 50 -2.79 3.44 -11.47
C LYS A 50 -2.52 3.31 -12.96
N ASP A 51 -1.40 3.84 -13.45
CA ASP A 51 -1.00 3.74 -14.86
C ASP A 51 -0.75 2.28 -15.26
N GLN A 52 -0.05 1.50 -14.40
CA GLN A 52 0.16 0.08 -14.61
C GLN A 52 -1.15 -0.72 -14.68
N LEU A 53 -2.09 -0.47 -13.77
CA LEU A 53 -3.42 -1.11 -13.79
C LEU A 53 -4.23 -0.71 -15.03
N GLN A 54 -4.22 0.57 -15.40
CA GLN A 54 -4.94 1.05 -16.58
C GLN A 54 -4.35 0.46 -17.87
N LYS A 55 -3.01 0.34 -17.97
CA LYS A 55 -2.35 -0.34 -19.09
C LYS A 55 -2.71 -1.82 -19.12
N ALA A 56 -2.62 -2.52 -17.99
CA ALA A 56 -3.01 -3.93 -17.91
C ALA A 56 -4.47 -4.14 -18.36
N LEU A 57 -5.39 -3.25 -17.96
CA LEU A 57 -6.79 -3.33 -18.37
C LEU A 57 -6.98 -3.03 -19.86
N LYS A 58 -6.28 -2.04 -20.40
CA LYS A 58 -6.34 -1.67 -21.83
C LYS A 58 -5.71 -2.71 -22.76
N SER A 59 -4.66 -3.40 -22.31
CA SER A 59 -3.98 -4.44 -23.09
C SER A 59 -4.75 -5.76 -23.17
N ASN A 60 -5.86 -5.90 -22.43
CA ASN A 60 -6.76 -7.05 -22.49
C ASN A 60 -7.99 -6.82 -23.38
N ASN A 61 -7.95 -5.81 -24.26
CA ASN A 61 -8.97 -5.55 -25.28
C ASN A 61 -8.30 -5.28 -26.63
#